data_AF-A0A060STB7-F1
#
_entry.id   AF-A0A060STB7-F1
#
_cell.length_a   1.000
_cell.length_b   1.000
_cell.length_c   1.000
_cell.angle_alpha   90.00
_cell.angle_beta   90.00
_cell.angle_gamma   90.00
#
_symmetry.space_group_name_H-M   'P 1'
#
loop_
_entity.id
_entity.type
_entity.pdbx_description
1 polymer ?
#
loop_
_entity_poly.entity_id
_entity_poly.type
_entity_poly.pdbx_seq_one_letter_code
_entity_poly.pdbx_strand_id
1 'polypeptide(L)'
;MANSIWHWVSLLYLMAARVSGESGTLASPKGVYDSSVTPGDLPWDTYNYCNAPHVNAKHYLRPTNASHAKLVYLNTVIRHHKRTPDNLYPNENELNSIPWDCANFEQFNYGGGGAQVFHKTVSPPWHPFLSQIWNGTCDEGQLTEGGLQDSIHHGQDFWSVYHHELGFLTSVTEQDIFMRTSTETRTFQVVSGLLVGMDPGMASKTFPVTTQPSPIDSIPPSYSYPNADAIRSAYQSLPAWTDHLEANTDLKARLDATLGTTGLDAWSSWYDHFFDTFSSRTCNGHPLPCNATGACVSDADAAKVFAIGDFEYNYIWNAAENATEYSQLDFGVFMLELAQNFKLFRSGQDPYKLRFYVGHDGSMIRLAALLGLGKLSPLRWPALGSELVMEASCPGLSPVSISHDRCA
;
A
#
# COMPACT_ATOMS: atom_id res chain seq x y z
N MET A 1 2.93 -52.55 50.01
CA MET A 1 2.63 -53.19 48.72
C MET A 1 2.55 -52.08 47.67
N ALA A 2 3.27 -52.28 46.55
CA ALA A 2 3.46 -51.40 45.38
C ALA A 2 4.36 -50.16 45.61
N ASN A 3 5.60 -50.08 45.08
CA ASN A 3 6.06 -49.86 43.68
C ASN A 3 5.44 -48.59 43.05
N SER A 4 6.11 -47.67 42.34
CA SER A 4 7.48 -47.53 41.83
C SER A 4 7.54 -46.18 41.05
N ILE A 5 8.57 -45.36 41.29
CA ILE A 5 9.48 -44.65 40.35
C ILE A 5 8.92 -43.89 39.10
N TRP A 6 9.59 -42.75 38.79
CA TRP A 6 9.64 -41.93 37.54
C TRP A 6 8.74 -40.65 37.57
N HIS A 7 9.16 -39.37 37.73
CA HIS A 7 10.35 -38.54 37.43
C HIS A 7 10.23 -37.77 36.08
N TRP A 8 10.29 -36.42 36.18
CA TRP A 8 10.65 -35.37 35.19
C TRP A 8 9.58 -34.57 34.39
N VAL A 9 9.46 -33.31 34.81
CA VAL A 9 9.67 -32.03 34.08
C VAL A 9 8.87 -31.69 32.81
N SER A 10 8.07 -30.63 32.98
CA SER A 10 7.61 -29.60 32.05
C SER A 10 8.27 -29.54 30.67
N LEU A 11 7.48 -29.87 29.63
CA LEU A 11 7.81 -29.55 28.24
C LEU A 11 7.09 -28.26 27.81
N LEU A 12 7.87 -27.37 27.20
CA LEU A 12 7.42 -26.14 26.53
C LEU A 12 6.35 -26.44 25.47
N TYR A 13 5.28 -25.64 25.47
CA TYR A 13 4.37 -25.51 24.35
C TYR A 13 5.02 -24.65 23.26
N LEU A 14 5.73 -25.29 22.32
CA LEU A 14 5.90 -24.75 20.96
C LEU A 14 4.74 -25.29 20.11
N MET A 15 3.70 -24.47 19.91
CA MET A 15 2.73 -24.74 18.85
C MET A 15 3.37 -24.32 17.52
N ALA A 16 4.00 -25.29 16.85
CA ALA A 16 4.20 -25.22 15.41
C ALA A 16 2.83 -25.33 14.74
N ALA A 17 2.30 -24.21 14.26
CA ALA A 17 1.09 -24.18 13.44
C ALA A 17 1.37 -24.90 12.12
N ARG A 18 0.97 -26.17 12.02
CA ARG A 18 0.84 -26.87 10.75
C ARG A 18 -0.32 -26.24 9.99
N VAL A 19 -0.02 -25.29 9.12
CA VAL A 19 -0.96 -24.82 8.09
C VAL A 19 -1.14 -25.97 7.09
N SER A 20 -2.22 -26.73 7.26
CA SER A 20 -2.72 -27.64 6.22
C SER A 20 -3.45 -26.78 5.19
N GLY A 21 -2.89 -26.73 3.98
CA GLY A 21 -3.41 -25.93 2.87
C GLY A 21 -4.70 -26.53 2.33
N GLU A 22 -5.79 -25.79 2.43
CA GLU A 22 -6.85 -25.84 1.43
C GLU A 22 -6.23 -25.43 0.08
N SER A 23 -6.66 -26.08 -1.01
CA SER A 23 -6.32 -25.72 -2.39
C SER A 23 -6.31 -24.20 -2.55
N GLY A 24 -5.14 -23.61 -2.78
CA GLY A 24 -4.91 -22.17 -2.63
C GLY A 24 -5.76 -21.34 -3.58
N THR A 25 -6.87 -20.79 -3.07
CA THR A 25 -7.64 -19.77 -3.78
C THR A 25 -7.04 -18.41 -3.48
N LEU A 26 -6.86 -17.58 -4.50
CA LEU A 26 -6.36 -16.21 -4.34
C LEU A 26 -7.41 -15.26 -3.72
N ALA A 27 -8.67 -15.70 -3.68
CA ALA A 27 -9.74 -15.10 -2.91
C ALA A 27 -10.22 -16.07 -1.82
N SER A 28 -10.14 -15.63 -0.56
CA SER A 28 -10.62 -16.37 0.61
C SER A 28 -10.93 -15.41 1.77
N PRO A 29 -11.53 -15.88 2.88
CA PRO A 29 -11.66 -15.06 4.09
C PRO A 29 -10.32 -14.54 4.66
N LYS A 30 -9.18 -15.14 4.27
CA LYS A 30 -7.85 -14.66 4.68
C LYS A 30 -7.34 -13.51 3.83
N GLY A 31 -7.95 -13.27 2.67
CA GLY A 31 -7.62 -12.16 1.80
C GLY A 31 -8.02 -12.40 0.35
N VAL A 32 -8.16 -11.31 -0.39
CA VAL A 32 -8.43 -11.29 -1.83
C VAL A 32 -7.22 -10.69 -2.55
N TYR A 33 -6.69 -11.39 -3.54
CA TYR A 33 -5.48 -11.03 -4.27
C TYR A 33 -5.65 -11.08 -5.80
N ASP A 34 -6.87 -11.24 -6.31
CA ASP A 34 -7.14 -11.44 -7.73
C ASP A 34 -8.18 -10.47 -8.33
N SER A 35 -8.76 -9.56 -7.54
CA SER A 35 -9.83 -8.66 -8.00
C SER A 35 -10.01 -7.41 -7.12
N SER A 36 -10.36 -6.26 -7.73
CA SER A 36 -10.81 -5.07 -6.97
C SER A 36 -12.11 -5.28 -6.21
N VAL A 37 -12.89 -6.29 -6.61
CA VAL A 37 -14.22 -6.54 -6.04
C VAL A 37 -14.08 -7.66 -5.02
N THR A 38 -14.33 -7.32 -3.76
CA THR A 38 -14.47 -8.31 -2.70
C THR A 38 -15.69 -9.20 -2.99
N PRO A 39 -15.54 -10.54 -3.02
CA PRO A 39 -16.65 -11.46 -3.21
C PRO A 39 -17.81 -11.18 -2.24
N GLY A 40 -19.05 -11.23 -2.74
CA GLY A 40 -20.24 -10.81 -1.98
C GLY A 40 -20.61 -11.72 -0.80
N ASP A 41 -20.00 -12.90 -0.70
CA ASP A 41 -20.08 -13.83 0.43
C ASP A 41 -19.07 -13.52 1.55
N LEU A 42 -18.12 -12.61 1.31
CA LEU A 42 -17.16 -12.13 2.30
C LEU A 42 -17.62 -10.79 2.93
N PRO A 43 -17.20 -10.50 4.18
CA PRO A 43 -17.43 -9.19 4.80
C PRO A 43 -16.91 -8.03 3.94
N TRP A 44 -17.58 -6.87 4.00
CA TRP A 44 -17.20 -5.68 3.23
C TRP A 44 -15.79 -5.17 3.57
N ASP A 45 -15.36 -5.37 4.82
CA ASP A 45 -14.06 -4.99 5.39
C ASP A 45 -13.03 -6.12 5.29
N THR A 46 -13.29 -7.14 4.47
CA THR A 46 -12.30 -8.18 4.17
C THR A 46 -11.06 -7.53 3.57
N TYR A 47 -9.89 -7.97 4.02
CA TYR A 47 -8.61 -7.55 3.44
C TYR A 47 -8.56 -7.93 1.96
N ASN A 48 -8.71 -6.94 1.09
CA ASN A 48 -8.54 -7.09 -0.34
C ASN A 48 -7.28 -6.33 -0.75
N TYR A 49 -6.23 -7.07 -1.12
CA TYR A 49 -4.96 -6.47 -1.53
C TYR A 49 -5.11 -5.62 -2.79
N CYS A 50 -5.97 -6.03 -3.73
CA CYS A 50 -6.11 -5.39 -5.02
C CYS A 50 -6.86 -4.06 -4.97
N ASN A 51 -7.73 -3.90 -3.99
CA ASN A 51 -8.45 -2.66 -3.71
C ASN A 51 -8.96 -2.71 -2.27
N ALA A 52 -8.28 -2.00 -1.37
CA ALA A 52 -8.61 -2.00 0.06
C ALA A 52 -10.04 -1.48 0.29
N PRO A 53 -10.74 -1.93 1.36
CA PRO A 53 -11.94 -1.24 1.80
C PRO A 53 -11.63 0.22 2.18
N HIS A 54 -12.41 1.16 1.63
CA HIS A 54 -12.30 2.58 1.92
C HIS A 54 -13.45 3.08 2.80
N VAL A 55 -13.26 4.24 3.41
CA VAL A 55 -14.31 5.01 4.08
C VAL A 55 -15.43 5.33 3.09
N ASN A 56 -16.65 4.93 3.41
CA ASN A 56 -17.82 5.13 2.56
C ASN A 56 -19.08 5.34 3.42
N ALA A 57 -20.07 6.04 2.87
CA ALA A 57 -21.29 6.41 3.58
C ALA A 57 -22.04 5.22 4.20
N LYS A 58 -22.05 4.07 3.53
CA LYS A 58 -22.76 2.87 3.98
C LYS A 58 -22.16 2.28 5.26
N HIS A 59 -20.85 2.42 5.46
CA HIS A 59 -20.11 1.79 6.55
C HIS A 59 -19.50 2.80 7.55
N TYR A 60 -19.66 4.10 7.31
CA TYR A 60 -19.15 5.15 8.18
C TYR A 60 -19.91 5.21 9.51
N LEU A 61 -19.17 5.21 10.62
CA LEU A 61 -19.71 5.29 11.98
C LEU A 61 -19.22 6.56 12.67
N ARG A 62 -20.16 7.41 13.11
CA ARG A 62 -19.83 8.58 13.93
C ARG A 62 -19.38 8.15 15.33
N PRO A 63 -18.47 8.89 15.99
CA PRO A 63 -18.05 8.59 17.36
C PRO A 63 -19.25 8.54 18.33
N THR A 64 -19.46 7.39 18.97
CA THR A 64 -20.62 7.16 19.85
C THR A 64 -20.57 8.02 21.12
N ASN A 65 -19.37 8.34 21.60
CA ASN A 65 -19.11 9.20 22.75
C ASN A 65 -19.14 10.70 22.43
N ALA A 66 -19.30 11.08 21.15
CA ALA A 66 -19.30 12.46 20.69
C ALA A 66 -20.27 12.67 19.52
N SER A 67 -21.50 12.15 19.64
CA SER A 67 -22.51 12.15 18.57
C SER A 67 -22.91 13.53 18.03
N HIS A 68 -22.66 14.59 18.80
CA HIS A 68 -22.89 15.98 18.42
C HIS A 68 -21.62 16.73 17.99
N ALA A 69 -20.47 16.04 17.96
CA ALA A 69 -19.24 16.65 17.50
C ALA A 69 -19.30 16.89 15.99
N LYS A 70 -18.67 17.98 15.56
CA LYS A 70 -18.54 18.33 14.15
C LYS A 70 -17.09 18.15 13.74
N LEU A 71 -16.89 17.47 12.61
CA LEU A 71 -15.58 17.39 11.96
C LEU A 71 -15.11 18.80 11.59
N VAL A 72 -13.89 19.14 11.95
CA VAL A 72 -13.28 20.46 11.71
C VAL A 72 -11.95 20.38 10.97
N TYR A 73 -11.30 19.22 10.95
CA TYR A 73 -10.01 19.02 10.30
C TYR A 73 -9.74 17.56 9.96
N LEU A 74 -8.97 17.33 8.90
CA LEU A 74 -8.68 15.99 8.40
C LEU A 74 -7.24 15.88 7.86
N ASN A 75 -6.49 14.90 8.34
CA ASN A 75 -5.29 14.37 7.69
C ASN A 75 -5.61 12.98 7.13
N THR A 76 -5.42 12.76 5.82
CA THR A 76 -5.65 11.45 5.17
C THR A 76 -4.40 11.00 4.46
N VAL A 77 -3.99 9.74 4.66
CA VAL A 77 -2.85 9.13 3.96
C VAL A 77 -3.32 7.84 3.30
N ILE A 78 -3.04 7.67 2.02
CA ILE A 78 -3.38 6.46 1.26
C ILE A 78 -2.16 5.87 0.56
N ARG A 79 -2.22 4.58 0.22
CA ARG A 79 -1.33 3.95 -0.77
C ARG A 79 -1.85 4.25 -2.18
N HIS A 80 -0.96 4.35 -3.16
CA HIS A 80 -1.36 4.31 -4.57
C HIS A 80 -2.16 3.03 -4.95
N HIS A 81 -2.80 3.04 -6.12
CA HIS A 81 -3.56 1.91 -6.65
C HIS A 81 -2.74 1.04 -7.61
N LYS A 82 -3.42 0.12 -8.30
CA LYS A 82 -2.82 -0.89 -9.18
C LYS A 82 -1.85 -0.30 -10.19
N ARG A 83 -0.74 -1.00 -10.34
CA ARG A 83 0.33 -0.69 -11.28
C ARG A 83 0.84 -1.98 -11.92
N THR A 84 1.67 -1.83 -12.95
CA THR A 84 2.55 -2.91 -13.41
C THR A 84 3.57 -3.27 -12.32
N PRO A 85 4.24 -4.43 -12.42
CA PRO A 85 5.32 -4.78 -11.51
C PRO A 85 6.38 -3.66 -11.44
N ASP A 86 6.93 -3.43 -10.27
CA ASP A 86 8.02 -2.46 -10.00
C ASP A 86 9.36 -3.19 -9.79
N ASN A 87 9.35 -4.53 -9.92
CA ASN A 87 10.53 -5.38 -9.97
C ASN A 87 10.44 -6.28 -11.21
N LEU A 88 11.51 -6.35 -11.98
CA LEU A 88 11.60 -7.16 -13.21
C LEU A 88 12.44 -8.42 -13.01
N TYR A 89 12.01 -9.52 -13.60
CA TYR A 89 12.83 -10.71 -13.73
C TYR A 89 13.94 -10.50 -14.79
N PRO A 90 15.07 -11.23 -14.70
CA PRO A 90 16.15 -11.11 -15.69
C PRO A 90 15.72 -11.36 -17.15
N ASN A 91 14.75 -12.26 -17.34
CA ASN A 91 14.15 -12.61 -18.63
C ASN A 91 12.63 -12.35 -18.61
N GLU A 92 12.22 -11.17 -18.13
CA GLU A 92 10.82 -10.76 -18.02
C GLU A 92 10.01 -11.06 -19.29
N ASN A 93 10.56 -10.79 -20.47
CA ASN A 93 9.83 -10.98 -21.73
C ASN A 93 9.31 -12.40 -21.93
N GLU A 94 10.12 -13.41 -21.55
CA GLU A 94 9.77 -14.82 -21.68
C GLU A 94 8.61 -15.21 -20.76
N LEU A 95 8.52 -14.57 -19.59
CA LEU A 95 7.56 -14.89 -18.53
C LEU A 95 6.19 -14.25 -18.74
N ASN A 96 6.02 -13.47 -19.82
CA ASN A 96 4.79 -12.73 -20.13
C ASN A 96 4.06 -13.35 -21.33
N SER A 97 3.17 -14.30 -21.03
CA SER A 97 2.28 -14.91 -22.04
C SER A 97 1.25 -13.93 -22.60
N ILE A 98 0.90 -12.90 -21.85
CA ILE A 98 0.01 -11.81 -22.25
C ILE A 98 0.78 -10.49 -22.15
N PRO A 99 0.79 -9.65 -23.22
CA PRO A 99 1.43 -8.34 -23.18
C PRO A 99 0.79 -7.42 -22.14
N TRP A 100 1.60 -6.59 -21.48
CA TRP A 100 1.10 -5.50 -20.66
C TRP A 100 0.69 -4.32 -21.54
N ASP A 101 -0.62 -4.13 -21.72
CA ASP A 101 -1.17 -3.06 -22.56
C ASP A 101 -1.71 -1.89 -21.72
N CYS A 102 -1.08 -0.72 -21.89
CA CYS A 102 -1.45 0.55 -21.29
C CYS A 102 -1.92 1.56 -22.34
N ALA A 103 -2.28 1.14 -23.56
CA ALA A 103 -2.80 2.05 -24.58
C ALA A 103 -4.16 2.67 -24.21
N ASN A 104 -4.85 2.10 -23.22
CA ASN A 104 -6.08 2.62 -22.64
C ASN A 104 -5.86 3.68 -21.54
N PHE A 105 -4.61 3.96 -21.16
CA PHE A 105 -4.26 4.93 -20.13
C PHE A 105 -3.15 5.89 -20.63
N GLU A 106 -3.55 7.09 -21.04
CA GLU A 106 -2.61 8.10 -21.54
C GLU A 106 -1.93 8.85 -20.39
N GLN A 107 -0.60 8.73 -20.29
CA GLN A 107 0.20 9.44 -19.28
C GLN A 107 0.59 10.85 -19.75
N PHE A 108 -0.23 11.84 -19.42
CA PHE A 108 0.03 13.24 -19.78
C PHE A 108 1.20 13.84 -18.97
N ASN A 109 2.09 14.56 -19.66
CA ASN A 109 3.17 15.34 -19.06
C ASN A 109 3.46 16.56 -19.93
N TYR A 110 3.21 17.76 -19.41
CA TYR A 110 3.41 19.00 -20.15
C TYR A 110 3.67 20.18 -19.22
N GLY A 111 4.42 21.18 -19.71
CA GLY A 111 4.65 22.44 -19.02
C GLY A 111 3.46 23.39 -19.13
N GLY A 112 3.23 24.21 -18.10
CA GLY A 112 2.17 25.22 -18.09
C GLY A 112 2.23 26.15 -19.31
N GLY A 113 1.09 26.34 -19.97
CA GLY A 113 0.98 27.13 -21.22
C GLY A 113 1.43 26.40 -22.49
N GLY A 114 1.92 25.16 -22.39
CA GLY A 114 2.24 24.29 -23.53
C GLY A 114 1.04 23.46 -24.02
N ALA A 115 1.26 22.69 -25.10
CA ALA A 115 0.29 21.71 -25.58
C ALA A 115 0.21 20.51 -24.63
N GLN A 116 -0.98 19.93 -24.47
CA GLN A 116 -1.16 18.68 -23.75
C GLN A 116 -0.52 17.54 -24.56
N VAL A 117 0.62 17.05 -24.07
CA VAL A 117 1.30 15.89 -24.65
C VAL A 117 1.34 14.76 -23.63
N PHE A 118 1.44 13.54 -24.12
CA PHE A 118 1.43 12.33 -23.30
C PHE A 118 2.46 11.32 -23.82
N HIS A 119 2.89 10.43 -22.93
CA HIS A 119 3.88 9.41 -23.25
C HIS A 119 3.23 8.25 -24.01
N LYS A 120 3.92 7.76 -25.06
CA LYS A 120 3.64 6.47 -25.69
C LYS A 120 4.87 5.59 -25.56
N THR A 121 4.76 4.50 -24.81
CA THR A 121 5.84 3.53 -24.64
C THR A 121 5.84 2.54 -25.79
N VAL A 122 7.02 2.26 -26.34
CA VAL A 122 7.22 1.30 -27.43
C VAL A 122 8.45 0.46 -27.10
N SER A 123 8.30 -0.86 -27.14
CA SER A 123 9.41 -1.82 -27.02
C SER A 123 9.77 -2.36 -28.41
N PRO A 124 10.81 -1.82 -29.08
CA PRO A 124 11.13 -2.23 -30.45
C PRO A 124 11.64 -3.69 -30.48
N PRO A 125 11.16 -4.54 -31.42
CA PRO A 125 11.48 -5.96 -31.43
C PRO A 125 12.96 -6.26 -31.69
N TRP A 126 13.73 -5.30 -32.21
CA TRP A 126 15.18 -5.42 -32.46
C TRP A 126 16.04 -5.01 -31.26
N HIS A 127 15.45 -4.47 -30.20
CA HIS A 127 16.22 -3.91 -29.08
C HIS A 127 17.01 -5.02 -28.37
N PRO A 128 18.32 -4.88 -28.17
CA PRO A 128 19.15 -5.95 -27.60
C PRO A 128 18.80 -6.28 -26.14
N PHE A 129 18.10 -5.38 -25.45
CA PHE A 129 17.65 -5.57 -24.06
C PHE A 129 16.16 -5.92 -23.95
N LEU A 130 15.49 -6.30 -25.06
CA LEU A 130 14.06 -6.60 -25.05
C LEU A 130 13.70 -7.73 -24.06
N SER A 131 14.62 -8.66 -23.79
CA SER A 131 14.38 -9.75 -22.83
C SER A 131 14.12 -9.25 -21.40
N GLN A 132 14.60 -8.05 -21.04
CA GLN A 132 14.51 -7.50 -19.69
C GLN A 132 13.14 -6.91 -19.36
N ILE A 133 12.27 -6.72 -20.35
CA ILE A 133 10.94 -6.14 -20.16
C ILE A 133 9.90 -6.96 -20.91
N TRP A 134 8.67 -6.99 -20.39
CA TRP A 134 7.55 -7.61 -21.07
C TRP A 134 7.29 -7.02 -22.46
N ASN A 135 6.61 -7.79 -23.31
CA ASN A 135 5.99 -7.24 -24.50
C ASN A 135 4.82 -6.34 -24.08
N GLY A 136 4.59 -5.23 -24.79
CA GLY A 136 3.47 -4.34 -24.50
C GLY A 136 3.77 -2.85 -24.66
N THR A 137 2.90 -2.05 -24.06
CA THR A 137 2.90 -0.57 -24.11
C THR A 137 2.93 0.05 -22.70
N CYS A 138 3.11 -0.77 -21.66
CA CYS A 138 3.36 -0.31 -20.29
C CYS A 138 4.84 -0.30 -19.95
N ASP A 139 5.24 0.63 -19.08
CA ASP A 139 6.55 0.64 -18.41
C ASP A 139 6.50 -0.02 -17.02
N GLU A 140 7.66 -0.26 -16.41
CA GLU A 140 7.80 -0.73 -15.03
C GLU A 140 7.17 0.25 -14.03
N GLY A 141 6.48 -0.26 -13.01
CA GLY A 141 5.91 0.54 -11.93
C GLY A 141 4.81 1.53 -12.33
N GLN A 142 4.32 1.46 -13.58
CA GLN A 142 3.34 2.38 -14.16
C GLN A 142 1.92 2.10 -13.63
N LEU A 143 1.19 3.14 -13.25
CA LEU A 143 -0.24 3.02 -12.91
C LEU A 143 -1.02 2.43 -14.11
N THR A 144 -1.90 1.47 -13.86
CA THR A 144 -2.75 0.89 -14.91
C THR A 144 -4.09 1.62 -15.00
N GLU A 145 -4.83 1.42 -16.08
CA GLU A 145 -6.21 1.90 -16.18
C GLU A 145 -7.08 1.38 -15.03
N GLY A 146 -6.89 0.12 -14.63
CA GLY A 146 -7.56 -0.43 -13.44
C GLY A 146 -7.22 0.36 -12.17
N GLY A 147 -5.97 0.76 -12.00
CA GLY A 147 -5.54 1.61 -10.89
C GLY A 147 -6.17 3.01 -10.93
N LEU A 148 -6.33 3.60 -12.12
CA LEU A 148 -7.05 4.87 -12.27
C LEU A 148 -8.53 4.73 -11.87
N GLN A 149 -9.20 3.67 -12.34
CA GLN A 149 -10.61 3.42 -12.00
C GLN A 149 -10.81 3.16 -10.51
N ASP A 150 -9.92 2.39 -9.87
CA ASP A 150 -9.94 2.19 -8.42
C ASP A 150 -9.73 3.52 -7.68
N SER A 151 -8.86 4.41 -8.19
CA SER A 151 -8.65 5.75 -7.62
C SER A 151 -9.89 6.65 -7.74
N ILE A 152 -10.59 6.59 -8.88
CA ILE A 152 -11.86 7.31 -9.08
C ILE A 152 -12.92 6.80 -8.10
N HIS A 153 -13.02 5.49 -7.92
CA HIS A 153 -13.95 4.90 -6.97
C HIS A 153 -13.63 5.29 -5.53
N HIS A 154 -12.35 5.29 -5.15
CA HIS A 154 -11.90 5.77 -3.84
C HIS A 154 -12.29 7.24 -3.62
N GLY A 155 -12.15 8.09 -4.64
CA GLY A 155 -12.60 9.49 -4.57
C GLY A 155 -14.10 9.62 -4.33
N GLN A 156 -14.92 8.77 -4.96
CA GLN A 156 -16.37 8.73 -4.76
C GLN A 156 -16.74 8.29 -3.34
N ASP A 157 -16.11 7.23 -2.85
CA ASP A 157 -16.31 6.69 -1.49
C ASP A 157 -15.96 7.76 -0.44
N PHE A 158 -14.80 8.38 -0.58
CA PHE A 158 -14.35 9.48 0.29
C PHE A 158 -15.35 10.65 0.28
N TRP A 159 -15.78 11.08 -0.91
CA TRP A 159 -16.73 12.19 -1.07
C TRP A 159 -18.12 11.86 -0.51
N SER A 160 -18.54 10.59 -0.59
CA SER A 160 -19.79 10.10 0.03
C SER A 160 -19.84 10.40 1.53
N VAL A 161 -18.71 10.35 2.23
CA VAL A 161 -18.66 10.66 3.65
C VAL A 161 -18.44 12.14 3.91
N TYR A 162 -17.33 12.69 3.41
CA TYR A 162 -16.89 14.03 3.85
C TYR A 162 -17.65 15.17 3.20
N HIS A 163 -18.31 14.94 2.07
CA HIS A 163 -19.21 15.92 1.46
C HIS A 163 -20.68 15.58 1.72
N HIS A 164 -21.14 14.38 1.35
CA HIS A 164 -22.57 14.07 1.40
C HIS A 164 -23.09 13.79 2.82
N GLU A 165 -22.45 12.91 3.59
CA GLU A 165 -22.92 12.54 4.94
C GLU A 165 -22.59 13.57 6.02
N LEU A 166 -21.40 14.19 5.94
CA LEU A 166 -20.91 15.12 6.96
C LEU A 166 -21.06 16.60 6.59
N GLY A 167 -21.17 16.94 5.30
CA GLY A 167 -21.18 18.34 4.85
C GLY A 167 -19.90 19.12 5.20
N PHE A 168 -18.79 18.42 5.43
CA PHE A 168 -17.52 19.01 5.89
C PHE A 168 -16.80 19.75 4.74
N LEU A 169 -16.70 19.10 3.59
CA LEU A 169 -16.24 19.68 2.33
C LEU A 169 -17.46 20.07 1.50
N THR A 170 -17.44 21.24 0.85
CA THR A 170 -18.60 21.72 0.05
C THR A 170 -18.32 21.75 -1.45
N SER A 171 -17.04 21.75 -1.83
CA SER A 171 -16.56 21.73 -3.21
C SER A 171 -15.12 21.23 -3.24
N VAL A 172 -14.69 20.65 -4.35
CA VAL A 172 -13.28 20.31 -4.58
C VAL A 172 -12.53 21.60 -4.91
N THR A 173 -11.78 22.13 -3.95
CA THR A 173 -11.08 23.40 -4.10
C THR A 173 -9.73 23.44 -3.37
N GLU A 174 -8.75 24.10 -3.98
CA GLU A 174 -7.43 24.35 -3.42
C GLU A 174 -7.45 25.22 -2.16
N GLN A 175 -8.56 25.93 -1.86
CA GLN A 175 -8.68 26.67 -0.60
C GLN A 175 -8.90 25.76 0.61
N ASP A 176 -9.69 24.70 0.45
CA ASP A 176 -10.03 23.78 1.54
C ASP A 176 -9.17 22.51 1.53
N ILE A 177 -8.62 22.13 0.37
CA ILE A 177 -7.98 20.84 0.13
C ILE A 177 -6.54 21.04 -0.32
N PHE A 178 -5.61 20.47 0.43
CA PHE A 178 -4.21 20.32 0.08
C PHE A 178 -3.92 18.87 -0.30
N MET A 179 -3.32 18.67 -1.47
CA MET A 179 -2.90 17.35 -1.97
C MET A 179 -1.37 17.30 -2.00
N ARG A 180 -0.78 16.23 -1.45
CA ARG A 180 0.66 15.94 -1.56
C ARG A 180 0.90 14.49 -1.95
N THR A 181 1.91 14.27 -2.78
CA THR A 181 2.37 12.94 -3.19
C THR A 181 3.88 12.81 -3.02
N SER A 182 4.39 11.60 -3.24
CA SER A 182 5.81 11.43 -3.59
C SER A 182 6.11 12.02 -4.98
N THR A 183 7.37 11.98 -5.39
CA THR A 183 7.79 12.33 -6.76
C THR A 183 7.45 11.27 -7.82
N GLU A 184 6.70 10.23 -7.48
CA GLU A 184 6.39 9.14 -8.41
C GLU A 184 5.19 9.47 -9.29
N THR A 185 5.28 9.15 -10.58
CA THR A 185 4.21 9.46 -11.54
C THR A 185 2.89 8.78 -11.15
N ARG A 186 2.96 7.54 -10.66
CA ARG A 186 1.78 6.77 -10.22
C ARG A 186 1.03 7.42 -9.04
N THR A 187 1.74 8.01 -8.07
CA THR A 187 1.07 8.65 -6.91
C THR A 187 0.39 9.94 -7.34
N PHE A 188 0.99 10.68 -8.27
CA PHE A 188 0.40 11.87 -8.89
C PHE A 188 -0.88 11.54 -9.70
N GLN A 189 -0.84 10.46 -10.47
CA GLN A 189 -1.99 9.99 -11.27
C GLN A 189 -3.13 9.44 -10.40
N VAL A 190 -2.83 8.84 -9.24
CA VAL A 190 -3.88 8.48 -8.27
C VAL A 190 -4.64 9.72 -7.78
N VAL A 191 -3.96 10.84 -7.54
CA VAL A 191 -4.63 12.10 -7.18
C VAL A 191 -5.57 12.58 -8.28
N SER A 192 -5.22 12.42 -9.56
CA SER A 192 -6.13 12.82 -10.65
C SER A 192 -7.42 11.98 -10.65
N GLY A 193 -7.31 10.67 -10.41
CA GLY A 193 -8.47 9.78 -10.23
C GLY A 193 -9.33 10.18 -9.03
N LEU A 194 -8.70 10.37 -7.86
CA LEU A 194 -9.40 10.81 -6.64
C LEU A 194 -10.20 12.10 -6.85
N LEU A 195 -9.58 13.12 -7.47
CA LEU A 195 -10.24 14.40 -7.73
C LEU A 195 -11.45 14.26 -8.65
N VAL A 196 -11.37 13.42 -9.67
CA VAL A 196 -12.51 13.09 -10.55
C VAL A 196 -13.59 12.31 -9.82
N GLY A 197 -13.20 11.42 -8.90
CA GLY A 197 -14.12 10.69 -8.03
C GLY A 197 -14.88 11.61 -7.08
N MET A 198 -14.22 12.64 -6.54
CA MET A 198 -14.83 13.65 -5.68
C MET A 198 -15.75 14.61 -6.44
N ASP A 199 -15.33 15.08 -7.62
CA ASP A 199 -16.14 15.90 -8.52
C ASP A 199 -15.79 15.56 -9.99
N PRO A 200 -16.71 14.95 -10.76
CA PRO A 200 -16.48 14.64 -12.17
C PRO A 200 -16.08 15.86 -13.02
N GLY A 201 -16.46 17.07 -12.60
CA GLY A 201 -16.06 18.33 -13.22
C GLY A 201 -14.55 18.64 -13.12
N MET A 202 -13.78 17.88 -12.33
CA MET A 202 -12.33 18.02 -12.22
C MET A 202 -11.57 17.43 -13.42
N ALA A 203 -12.19 16.57 -14.24
CA ALA A 203 -11.54 15.90 -15.36
C ALA A 203 -10.90 16.87 -16.39
N SER A 204 -11.40 18.10 -16.48
CA SER A 204 -10.89 19.14 -17.38
C SER A 204 -10.28 20.34 -16.65
N LYS A 205 -10.05 20.25 -15.34
CA LYS A 205 -9.52 21.33 -14.51
C LYS A 205 -8.10 21.02 -14.05
N THR A 206 -7.36 22.07 -13.72
CA THR A 206 -6.07 21.94 -13.04
C THR A 206 -6.28 21.98 -11.54
N PHE A 207 -5.50 21.19 -10.80
CA PHE A 207 -5.47 21.21 -9.33
C PHE A 207 -4.00 21.11 -8.86
N PRO A 208 -3.56 21.94 -7.90
CA PRO A 208 -2.19 21.87 -7.41
C PRO A 208 -1.97 20.60 -6.57
N VAL A 209 -0.96 19.82 -6.95
CA VAL A 209 -0.49 18.66 -6.20
C VAL A 209 0.97 18.91 -5.82
N THR A 210 1.22 18.92 -4.51
CA THR A 210 2.53 19.27 -3.96
C THR A 210 3.43 18.04 -3.91
N THR A 211 4.71 18.22 -4.23
CA THR A 211 5.77 17.27 -3.91
C THR A 211 6.86 17.98 -3.11
N GLN A 212 7.72 17.20 -2.44
CA GLN A 212 8.97 17.72 -1.88
C GLN A 212 10.12 17.41 -2.85
N PRO A 213 11.21 18.18 -2.83
CA PRO A 213 12.43 17.80 -3.54
C PRO A 213 12.89 16.40 -3.11
N SER A 214 13.22 15.54 -4.08
CA SER A 214 13.53 14.13 -3.82
C SER A 214 14.51 13.88 -2.66
N PRO A 215 15.59 14.67 -2.46
CA PRO A 215 16.51 14.43 -1.34
C PRO A 215 15.91 14.59 0.07
N ILE A 216 14.76 15.26 0.20
CA ILE A 216 14.09 15.50 1.48
C ILE A 216 12.65 14.98 1.50
N ASP A 217 12.19 14.31 0.45
CA ASP A 217 10.85 13.75 0.39
C ASP A 217 10.68 12.69 1.49
N SER A 218 9.59 12.81 2.23
CA SER A 218 9.25 11.96 3.36
C SER A 218 8.21 10.87 3.03
N ILE A 219 7.65 10.84 1.81
CA ILE A 219 6.55 9.92 1.43
C ILE A 219 7.04 8.68 0.67
N PRO A 220 8.23 8.69 0.07
CA PRO A 220 9.18 7.64 0.46
C PRO A 220 10.46 8.28 0.98
N PRO A 221 10.86 7.99 2.22
CA PRO A 221 12.14 8.49 2.72
C PRO A 221 13.29 7.87 1.90
N SER A 222 14.10 8.71 1.26
CA SER A 222 15.32 8.28 0.55
C SER A 222 16.61 8.71 1.26
N TYR A 223 16.49 9.29 2.45
CA TYR A 223 17.62 9.72 3.26
C TYR A 223 18.20 8.51 4.02
N SER A 224 19.53 8.34 3.96
CA SER A 224 20.21 7.21 4.63
C SER A 224 20.51 7.54 6.09
N TYR A 225 20.20 6.58 6.97
CA TYR A 225 20.54 6.62 8.39
C TYR A 225 21.30 5.34 8.78
N PRO A 226 22.64 5.40 8.95
CA PRO A 226 23.44 4.22 9.25
C PRO A 226 22.99 3.42 10.49
N ASN A 227 22.39 4.10 11.47
CA ASN A 227 21.82 3.42 12.64
C ASN A 227 20.56 2.61 12.30
N ALA A 228 19.70 3.13 11.41
CA ALA A 228 18.54 2.40 10.93
C ALA A 228 18.99 1.16 10.15
N ASP A 229 20.00 1.31 9.29
CA ASP A 229 20.59 0.21 8.53
C ASP A 229 21.21 -0.87 9.44
N ALA A 230 21.87 -0.45 10.53
CA ALA A 230 22.42 -1.36 11.53
C ALA A 230 21.34 -2.14 12.28
N ILE A 231 20.25 -1.49 12.68
CA ILE A 231 19.10 -2.16 13.33
C ILE A 231 18.48 -3.17 12.37
N ARG A 232 18.23 -2.74 11.12
CA ARG A 232 17.71 -3.59 10.04
C ARG A 232 18.54 -4.85 9.84
N SER A 233 19.86 -4.66 9.70
CA SER A 233 20.80 -5.76 9.49
C SER A 233 20.84 -6.71 10.69
N ALA A 234 20.75 -6.17 11.92
CA ALA A 234 20.81 -6.96 13.14
C ALA A 234 19.65 -7.97 13.23
N TYR A 235 18.39 -7.52 13.13
CA TYR A 235 17.27 -8.45 13.28
C TYR A 235 17.11 -9.42 12.09
N GLN A 236 17.60 -9.05 10.90
CA GLN A 236 17.62 -9.96 9.74
C GLN A 236 18.69 -11.05 9.83
N SER A 237 19.60 -10.96 10.81
CA SER A 237 20.58 -12.02 11.08
C SER A 237 20.11 -13.06 12.11
N LEU A 238 18.93 -12.84 12.72
CA LEU A 238 18.41 -13.68 13.80
C LEU A 238 17.54 -14.83 13.26
N PRO A 239 17.45 -15.97 13.96
CA PRO A 239 16.53 -17.07 13.64
C PRO A 239 15.07 -16.61 13.46
N ALA A 240 14.64 -15.62 14.25
CA ALA A 240 13.31 -15.02 14.13
C ALA A 240 13.00 -14.43 12.74
N TRP A 241 14.03 -14.15 11.93
CA TRP A 241 13.93 -13.81 10.52
C TRP A 241 14.42 -14.94 9.59
N THR A 242 15.50 -15.65 9.90
CA THR A 242 16.06 -16.62 8.94
C THR A 242 15.26 -17.92 8.87
N ASP A 243 14.53 -18.28 9.93
CA ASP A 243 13.79 -19.55 10.01
C ASP A 243 12.70 -19.67 8.94
N HIS A 244 12.01 -18.58 8.59
CA HIS A 244 10.99 -18.65 7.53
C HIS A 244 11.63 -18.82 6.15
N LEU A 245 12.82 -18.28 5.92
CA LEU A 245 13.56 -18.50 4.66
C LEU A 245 13.97 -19.97 4.55
N GLU A 246 14.54 -20.54 5.62
CA GLU A 246 14.94 -21.95 5.69
C GLU A 246 13.75 -22.90 5.49
N ALA A 247 12.63 -22.63 6.18
CA ALA A 247 11.40 -23.43 6.09
C ALA A 247 10.74 -23.38 4.70
N ASN A 248 11.11 -22.42 3.86
CA ASN A 248 10.55 -22.22 2.53
C ASN A 248 11.56 -22.40 1.39
N THR A 249 12.70 -23.06 1.65
CA THR A 249 13.71 -23.39 0.64
C THR A 249 13.15 -24.16 -0.56
N ASP A 250 12.24 -25.11 -0.36
CA ASP A 250 11.59 -25.84 -1.45
C ASP A 250 10.72 -24.92 -2.35
N LEU A 251 10.00 -23.96 -1.74
CA LEU A 251 9.25 -22.96 -2.49
C LEU A 251 10.22 -22.09 -3.28
N LYS A 252 11.26 -21.56 -2.61
CA LYS A 252 12.27 -20.72 -3.23
C LYS A 252 12.95 -21.40 -4.42
N ALA A 253 13.34 -22.66 -4.29
CA ALA A 253 13.98 -23.41 -5.37
C ALA A 253 13.04 -23.57 -6.60
N ARG A 254 11.74 -23.80 -6.38
CA ARG A 254 10.76 -23.85 -7.48
C ARG A 254 10.57 -22.49 -8.15
N LEU A 255 10.45 -21.42 -7.37
CA LEU A 255 10.33 -20.06 -7.89
C LEU A 255 11.59 -19.67 -8.67
N ASP A 256 12.78 -19.96 -8.15
CA ASP A 256 14.06 -19.70 -8.82
C ASP A 256 14.18 -20.40 -10.16
N ALA A 257 13.85 -21.70 -10.20
CA ALA A 257 13.89 -22.48 -11.43
C ALA A 257 12.85 -21.98 -12.46
N THR A 258 11.71 -21.48 -11.99
CA THR A 258 10.63 -20.99 -12.85
C THR A 258 10.93 -19.58 -13.39
N LEU A 259 11.46 -18.70 -12.54
CA LEU A 259 11.55 -17.26 -12.79
C LEU A 259 12.96 -16.79 -13.17
N GLY A 260 13.95 -17.69 -13.14
CA GLY A 260 15.33 -17.38 -13.48
C GLY A 260 16.04 -16.53 -12.42
N THR A 261 15.62 -16.62 -11.17
CA THR A 261 16.13 -15.79 -10.05
C THR A 261 17.19 -16.48 -9.19
N THR A 262 17.68 -17.65 -9.62
CA THR A 262 18.72 -18.40 -8.90
C THR A 262 19.97 -17.55 -8.66
N GLY A 263 20.39 -17.45 -7.40
CA GLY A 263 21.62 -16.75 -7.01
C GLY A 263 21.56 -15.23 -7.05
N LEU A 264 20.35 -14.64 -7.19
CA LEU A 264 20.17 -13.19 -7.14
C LEU A 264 19.78 -12.75 -5.72
N ASP A 265 20.65 -11.95 -5.10
CA ASP A 265 20.50 -11.52 -3.69
C ASP A 265 19.18 -10.79 -3.40
N ALA A 266 18.74 -9.97 -4.37
CA ALA A 266 17.48 -9.22 -4.30
C ALA A 266 16.25 -10.13 -4.12
N TRP A 267 16.32 -11.37 -4.60
CA TRP A 267 15.24 -12.35 -4.55
C TRP A 267 15.39 -13.37 -3.42
N SER A 268 16.54 -13.41 -2.74
CA SER A 268 16.84 -14.45 -1.73
C SER A 268 16.77 -13.96 -0.28
N SER A 269 16.86 -12.66 -0.06
CA SER A 269 16.88 -12.09 1.30
C SER A 269 15.47 -11.96 1.91
N TRP A 270 14.43 -11.93 1.07
CA TRP A 270 13.01 -11.90 1.41
C TRP A 270 12.16 -12.09 0.14
N TYR A 271 10.84 -12.13 0.30
CA TYR A 271 9.87 -12.46 -0.77
C TYR A 271 9.20 -11.23 -1.41
N ASP A 272 9.68 -10.02 -1.14
CA ASP A 272 9.09 -8.77 -1.62
C ASP A 272 8.96 -8.69 -3.15
N HIS A 273 9.99 -9.07 -3.90
CA HIS A 273 9.98 -9.02 -5.37
C HIS A 273 9.00 -10.04 -5.95
N PHE A 274 8.90 -11.24 -5.34
CA PHE A 274 7.89 -12.23 -5.73
C PHE A 274 6.48 -11.74 -5.39
N PHE A 275 6.31 -11.12 -4.22
CA PHE A 275 5.03 -10.53 -3.82
C PHE A 275 4.60 -9.46 -4.82
N ASP A 276 5.48 -8.51 -5.14
CA ASP A 276 5.22 -7.41 -6.06
C ASP A 276 4.81 -7.91 -7.44
N THR A 277 5.61 -8.81 -8.02
CA THR A 277 5.35 -9.37 -9.35
C THR A 277 4.05 -10.17 -9.40
N PHE A 278 3.77 -11.01 -8.40
CA PHE A 278 2.55 -11.82 -8.38
C PHE A 278 1.30 -10.99 -8.14
N SER A 279 1.34 -10.07 -7.17
CA SER A 279 0.20 -9.22 -6.82
C SER A 279 -0.12 -8.24 -7.95
N SER A 280 0.90 -7.65 -8.59
CA SER A 280 0.69 -6.79 -9.77
C SER A 280 -0.02 -7.54 -10.89
N ARG A 281 0.39 -8.79 -11.17
CA ARG A 281 -0.25 -9.62 -12.20
C ARG A 281 -1.69 -9.95 -11.84
N THR A 282 -1.88 -10.61 -10.70
CA THR A 282 -3.17 -11.14 -10.25
C THR A 282 -4.21 -10.03 -10.07
N CYS A 283 -3.84 -8.88 -9.50
CA CYS A 283 -4.76 -7.74 -9.36
C CYS A 283 -5.14 -7.05 -10.69
N ASN A 284 -4.34 -7.21 -11.73
CA ASN A 284 -4.66 -6.73 -13.09
C ASN A 284 -5.24 -7.84 -13.98
N GLY A 285 -5.58 -9.01 -13.43
CA GLY A 285 -6.12 -10.13 -14.20
C GLY A 285 -5.11 -10.78 -15.16
N HIS A 286 -3.81 -10.50 -15.00
CA HIS A 286 -2.76 -11.19 -15.72
C HIS A 286 -2.49 -12.56 -15.09
N PRO A 287 -2.14 -13.58 -15.89
CA PRO A 287 -1.75 -14.87 -15.38
C PRO A 287 -0.43 -14.77 -14.60
N LEU A 288 -0.28 -15.67 -13.63
CA LEU A 288 1.01 -15.93 -13.00
C LEU A 288 2.04 -16.41 -14.06
N PRO A 289 3.33 -16.08 -13.88
CA PRO A 289 4.35 -16.32 -14.88
C PRO A 289 4.60 -17.81 -15.14
N CYS A 290 4.88 -18.13 -16.40
CA CYS A 290 5.31 -19.44 -16.88
C CYS A 290 6.57 -19.29 -17.72
N ASN A 291 7.53 -20.21 -17.58
CA ASN A 291 8.74 -20.21 -18.41
C ASN A 291 8.58 -21.04 -19.70
N ALA A 292 9.57 -21.00 -20.58
CA ALA A 292 9.56 -21.73 -21.86
C ALA A 292 9.47 -23.26 -21.72
N THR A 293 9.73 -23.83 -20.53
CA THR A 293 9.55 -25.27 -20.27
C THR A 293 8.09 -25.65 -19.99
N GLY A 294 7.22 -24.66 -19.82
CA GLY A 294 5.82 -24.84 -19.42
C GLY A 294 5.62 -24.94 -17.90
N ALA A 295 6.67 -24.75 -17.10
CA ALA A 295 6.53 -24.63 -15.65
C ALA A 295 5.94 -23.25 -15.33
N CYS A 296 4.90 -23.25 -14.49
CA CYS A 296 4.18 -22.03 -14.08
C CYS A 296 4.18 -21.91 -12.56
N VAL A 297 4.19 -20.67 -12.07
CA VAL A 297 3.87 -20.40 -10.66
C VAL A 297 2.40 -20.76 -10.41
N SER A 298 2.15 -21.59 -9.40
CA SER A 298 0.80 -22.00 -9.03
C SER A 298 0.13 -20.98 -8.11
N ASP A 299 -1.20 -20.94 -8.08
CA ASP A 299 -1.96 -20.11 -7.12
C ASP A 299 -1.60 -20.45 -5.66
N ALA A 300 -1.28 -21.73 -5.38
CA ALA A 300 -0.84 -22.15 -4.06
C ALA A 300 0.55 -21.60 -3.70
N ASP A 301 1.48 -21.55 -4.64
CA ASP A 301 2.78 -20.92 -4.43
C ASP A 301 2.61 -19.40 -4.26
N ALA A 302 1.77 -18.75 -5.08
CA ALA A 302 1.49 -17.31 -4.95
C ALA A 302 0.82 -16.96 -3.61
N ALA A 303 -0.21 -17.71 -3.19
CA ALA A 303 -0.84 -17.54 -1.88
C ALA A 303 0.14 -17.72 -0.72
N LYS A 304 1.10 -18.65 -0.87
CA LYS A 304 2.17 -18.85 0.10
C LYS A 304 3.15 -17.69 0.14
N VAL A 305 3.52 -17.13 -1.02
CA VAL A 305 4.32 -15.89 -1.12
C VAL A 305 3.59 -14.73 -0.45
N PHE A 306 2.28 -14.57 -0.66
CA PHE A 306 1.52 -13.49 -0.02
C PHE A 306 1.50 -13.61 1.50
N ALA A 307 1.32 -14.83 2.03
CA ALA A 307 1.39 -15.08 3.47
C ALA A 307 2.79 -14.81 4.05
N ILE A 308 3.85 -15.15 3.32
CA ILE A 308 5.23 -14.85 3.73
C ILE A 308 5.47 -13.34 3.71
N GLY A 309 5.05 -12.63 2.67
CA GLY A 309 5.21 -11.18 2.59
C GLY A 309 4.46 -10.43 3.69
N ASP A 310 3.26 -10.89 4.08
CA ASP A 310 2.55 -10.34 5.25
C ASP A 310 3.34 -10.51 6.55
N PHE A 311 3.91 -11.71 6.77
CA PHE A 311 4.79 -11.96 7.91
C PHE A 311 6.02 -11.05 7.87
N GLU A 312 6.71 -10.98 6.72
CA GLU A 312 7.93 -10.20 6.55
C GLU A 312 7.64 -8.72 6.80
N TYR A 313 6.64 -8.12 6.14
CA TYR A 313 6.28 -6.72 6.38
C TYR A 313 5.97 -6.43 7.86
N ASN A 314 5.21 -7.29 8.54
CA ASN A 314 4.95 -7.12 9.96
C ASN A 314 6.23 -7.23 10.81
N TYR A 315 7.07 -8.23 10.54
CA TYR A 315 8.29 -8.44 11.30
C TYR A 315 9.21 -7.22 11.22
N ILE A 316 9.48 -6.79 9.99
CA ILE A 316 10.38 -5.70 9.67
C ILE A 316 10.00 -4.39 10.37
N TRP A 317 8.74 -3.99 10.25
CA TRP A 317 8.31 -2.65 10.63
C TRP A 317 7.73 -2.59 12.05
N ASN A 318 7.32 -3.74 12.61
CA ASN A 318 6.54 -3.76 13.85
C ASN A 318 7.01 -4.81 14.87
N ALA A 319 7.27 -6.06 14.48
CA ALA A 319 7.44 -7.16 15.43
C ALA A 319 8.91 -7.48 15.80
N ALA A 320 9.88 -7.09 14.98
CA ALA A 320 11.30 -7.33 15.26
C ALA A 320 11.77 -6.54 16.48
N GLU A 321 12.82 -7.03 17.11
CA GLU A 321 13.52 -6.27 18.15
C GLU A 321 14.00 -4.93 17.57
N ASN A 322 13.72 -3.84 18.29
CA ASN A 322 14.01 -2.46 17.86
C ASN A 322 13.31 -1.99 16.57
N ALA A 323 12.28 -2.70 16.08
CA ALA A 323 11.51 -2.28 14.90
C ALA A 323 10.85 -0.89 15.05
N THR A 324 10.48 -0.51 16.28
CA THR A 324 9.96 0.83 16.57
C THR A 324 11.03 1.91 16.36
N GLU A 325 12.24 1.69 16.86
CA GLU A 325 13.37 2.63 16.68
C GLU A 325 13.76 2.72 15.21
N TYR A 326 13.81 1.58 14.51
CA TYR A 326 14.03 1.53 13.07
C TYR A 326 13.00 2.38 12.31
N SER A 327 11.70 2.17 12.57
CA SER A 327 10.63 2.94 11.92
C SER A 327 10.68 4.43 12.28
N GLN A 328 11.08 4.79 13.50
CA GLN A 328 11.23 6.20 13.91
C GLN A 328 12.37 6.89 13.17
N LEU A 329 13.51 6.22 12.96
CA LEU A 329 14.64 6.77 12.23
C LEU A 329 14.35 6.91 10.73
N ASP A 330 13.65 5.93 10.16
CA ASP A 330 13.35 5.90 8.73
C ASP A 330 12.16 6.82 8.35
N PHE A 331 11.09 6.79 9.14
CA PHE A 331 9.81 7.45 8.81
C PHE A 331 9.42 8.61 9.73
N GLY A 332 10.28 8.93 10.71
CA GLY A 332 9.98 9.95 11.72
C GLY A 332 9.70 11.33 11.13
N VAL A 333 10.32 11.69 10.00
CA VAL A 333 10.10 12.99 9.34
C VAL A 333 8.66 13.12 8.83
N PHE A 334 8.10 12.07 8.23
CA PHE A 334 6.70 12.11 7.81
C PHE A 334 5.74 12.14 9.00
N MET A 335 6.04 11.40 10.07
CA MET A 335 5.27 11.50 11.32
C MET A 335 5.30 12.91 11.91
N LEU A 336 6.46 13.59 11.86
CA LEU A 336 6.60 14.98 12.29
C LEU A 336 5.78 15.92 11.41
N GLU A 337 5.71 15.69 10.10
CA GLU A 337 4.86 16.47 9.19
C GLU A 337 3.37 16.34 9.56
N LEU A 338 2.87 15.11 9.74
CA LEU A 338 1.49 14.88 10.16
C LEU A 338 1.20 15.49 11.54
N ALA A 339 2.13 15.40 12.49
CA ALA A 339 1.98 16.05 13.79
C ALA A 339 2.00 17.59 13.67
N GLN A 340 2.78 18.14 12.75
CA GLN A 340 2.88 19.57 12.55
C GLN A 340 1.63 20.16 11.89
N ASN A 341 0.99 19.41 10.99
CA ASN A 341 -0.35 19.72 10.48
C ASN A 341 -1.36 19.95 11.61
N PHE A 342 -1.44 19.02 12.58
CA PHE A 342 -2.32 19.19 13.74
C PHE A 342 -1.95 20.39 14.63
N LYS A 343 -0.65 20.69 14.77
CA LYS A 343 -0.19 21.88 15.51
C LYS A 343 -0.59 23.17 14.80
N LEU A 344 -0.47 23.24 13.47
CA LEU A 344 -0.90 24.37 12.65
C LEU A 344 -2.42 24.54 12.69
N PHE A 345 -3.16 23.43 12.60
CA PHE A 345 -4.62 23.45 12.74
C PHE A 345 -5.01 24.02 14.10
N ARG A 346 -4.43 23.50 15.18
CA ARG A 346 -4.71 23.97 16.55
C ARG A 346 -4.35 25.44 16.77
N SER A 347 -3.31 25.95 16.12
CA SER A 347 -2.94 27.37 16.22
C SER A 347 -3.73 28.29 15.28
N GLY A 348 -4.66 27.76 14.48
CA GLY A 348 -5.41 28.52 13.47
C GLY A 348 -4.56 28.99 12.29
N GLN A 349 -3.41 28.36 12.06
CA GLN A 349 -2.46 28.70 11.00
C GLN A 349 -2.53 27.77 9.80
N ASP A 350 -3.24 26.64 9.91
CA ASP A 350 -3.48 25.77 8.77
C ASP A 350 -4.64 26.31 7.93
N PRO A 351 -4.42 26.73 6.67
CA PRO A 351 -5.50 27.27 5.85
C PRO A 351 -6.44 26.17 5.31
N TYR A 352 -6.03 24.89 5.38
CA TYR A 352 -6.77 23.79 4.78
C TYR A 352 -7.65 23.07 5.79
N LYS A 353 -8.81 22.59 5.33
CA LYS A 353 -9.66 21.66 6.07
C LYS A 353 -9.17 20.22 5.94
N LEU A 354 -8.69 19.87 4.75
CA LEU A 354 -8.20 18.54 4.39
C LEU A 354 -6.76 18.63 3.88
N ARG A 355 -5.87 17.84 4.49
CA ARG A 355 -4.56 17.50 3.93
C ARG A 355 -4.54 16.03 3.54
N PHE A 356 -4.40 15.78 2.25
CA PHE A 356 -4.51 14.46 1.65
C PHE A 356 -3.15 14.06 1.06
N TYR A 357 -2.72 12.85 1.39
CA TYR A 357 -1.41 12.31 1.05
C TYR A 357 -1.54 11.01 0.29
N VAL A 358 -0.87 10.89 -0.86
CA VAL A 358 -0.75 9.61 -1.60
C VAL A 358 0.69 9.14 -1.55
N GLY A 359 0.91 7.99 -0.93
CA GLY A 359 2.20 7.35 -0.77
C GLY A 359 2.23 5.91 -1.28
N HIS A 360 3.06 5.11 -0.62
CA HIS A 360 3.38 3.73 -0.99
C HIS A 360 3.00 2.79 0.16
N ASP A 361 3.06 1.48 -0.10
CA ASP A 361 2.96 0.47 0.96
C ASP A 361 3.97 0.72 2.07
N GLY A 362 5.20 1.04 1.71
CA GLY A 362 6.24 1.41 2.66
C GLY A 362 5.83 2.56 3.59
N SER A 363 5.15 3.58 3.07
CA SER A 363 4.63 4.70 3.86
C SER A 363 3.53 4.24 4.82
N MET A 364 2.59 3.44 4.33
CA MET A 364 1.43 2.98 5.10
C MET A 364 1.81 2.03 6.23
N ILE A 365 2.74 1.09 5.99
CA ILE A 365 3.14 0.12 7.02
C ILE A 365 3.88 0.79 8.18
N ARG A 366 4.77 1.74 7.87
CA ARG A 366 5.51 2.52 8.87
C ARG A 366 4.58 3.43 9.66
N LEU A 367 3.63 4.08 8.98
CA LEU A 367 2.60 4.89 9.64
C LEU A 367 1.78 4.03 10.61
N ALA A 368 1.27 2.87 10.16
CA ALA A 368 0.50 1.95 10.99
C ALA A 368 1.31 1.44 12.20
N ALA A 369 2.58 1.10 11.99
CA ALA A 369 3.48 0.65 13.06
C ALA A 369 3.71 1.75 14.11
N LEU A 370 4.01 2.98 13.68
CA LEU A 370 4.28 4.11 14.58
C LEU A 370 3.04 4.64 15.30
N LEU A 371 1.85 4.47 14.70
CA LEU A 371 0.57 4.68 15.39
C LEU A 371 0.23 3.55 16.39
N GLY A 372 1.03 2.48 16.43
CA GLY A 372 0.87 1.37 17.36
C GLY A 372 -0.24 0.39 16.96
N LEU A 373 -0.73 0.42 15.72
CA LEU A 373 -1.81 -0.46 15.26
C LEU A 373 -1.38 -1.94 15.30
N GLY A 374 -0.08 -2.21 15.15
CA GLY A 374 0.50 -3.55 15.27
C GLY A 374 0.37 -4.19 16.67
N LYS A 375 -0.04 -3.41 17.69
CA LYS A 375 -0.37 -3.92 19.04
C LYS A 375 -1.79 -4.50 19.12
N LEU A 376 -2.66 -4.12 18.19
CA LEU A 376 -4.05 -4.60 18.13
C LEU A 376 -4.14 -5.92 17.36
N SER A 377 -3.39 -6.02 16.27
CA SER A 377 -3.25 -7.21 15.44
C SER A 377 -1.93 -7.16 14.66
N PRO A 378 -1.36 -8.30 14.25
CA PRO A 378 -0.24 -8.31 13.31
C PRO A 378 -0.56 -7.45 12.08
N LEU A 379 0.39 -6.61 11.67
CA LEU A 379 0.25 -5.83 10.45
C LEU A 379 0.32 -6.78 9.24
N ARG A 380 -0.16 -6.30 8.10
CA ARG A 380 -0.09 -6.99 6.81
C ARG A 380 0.53 -6.06 5.80
N TRP A 381 0.93 -6.58 4.63
CA TRP A 381 1.32 -5.71 3.53
C TRP A 381 0.16 -4.74 3.23
N PRO A 382 0.35 -3.41 3.24
CA PRO A 382 -0.75 -2.50 2.98
C PRO A 382 -1.34 -2.72 1.59
N ALA A 383 -2.64 -2.98 1.52
CA ALA A 383 -3.36 -3.19 0.27
C ALA A 383 -3.33 -1.94 -0.63
N LEU A 384 -3.49 -2.13 -1.95
CA LEU A 384 -3.63 -1.04 -2.92
C LEU A 384 -4.85 -0.18 -2.54
N GLY A 385 -4.69 1.14 -2.53
CA GLY A 385 -5.74 2.06 -2.06
C GLY A 385 -5.97 2.10 -0.54
N SER A 386 -5.24 1.32 0.26
CA SER A 386 -5.42 1.34 1.73
C SER A 386 -5.24 2.74 2.29
N GLU A 387 -6.05 3.11 3.28
CA GLU A 387 -6.06 4.45 3.84
C GLU A 387 -5.98 4.48 5.36
N LEU A 388 -5.44 5.59 5.88
CA LEU A 388 -5.49 5.98 7.28
C LEU A 388 -6.02 7.41 7.36
N VAL A 389 -7.20 7.55 7.95
CA VAL A 389 -7.89 8.83 8.07
C VAL A 389 -7.90 9.30 9.51
N MET A 390 -7.36 10.48 9.76
CA MET A 390 -7.25 11.08 11.09
C MET A 390 -8.16 12.31 11.17
N GLU A 391 -9.33 12.12 11.78
CA GLU A 391 -10.35 13.14 11.97
C GLU A 391 -10.14 13.92 13.28
N ALA A 392 -10.18 15.25 13.21
CA ALA A 392 -10.33 16.10 14.39
C ALA A 392 -11.75 16.68 14.44
N SER A 393 -12.46 16.40 15.53
CA SER A 393 -13.83 16.87 15.74
C SER A 393 -13.93 17.73 16.98
N CYS A 394 -14.79 18.75 16.94
CA CYS A 394 -15.09 19.60 18.09
C CYS A 394 -16.48 19.35 18.65
N PRO A 395 -16.66 19.39 19.98
CA PRO A 395 -17.99 19.31 20.58
C PRO A 395 -18.89 20.39 20.00
N GLY A 396 -20.09 20.02 19.53
CA GLY A 396 -21.05 20.97 19.01
C GLY A 396 -21.47 21.98 20.07
N LEU A 397 -20.97 23.21 19.98
CA LEU A 397 -21.61 24.36 20.62
C LEU A 397 -22.71 24.89 19.68
N SER A 398 -23.78 25.41 20.29
CA SER A 398 -24.93 26.01 19.58
C SER A 398 -24.48 27.00 18.47
N PRO A 399 -25.31 27.25 17.44
CA PRO A 399 -24.95 27.95 16.19
C PRO A 399 -24.36 29.36 16.30
N VAL A 400 -24.17 29.91 17.50
CA VAL A 400 -23.86 31.31 17.77
C VAL A 400 -22.40 31.55 18.16
N SER A 401 -21.56 30.52 18.36
CA SER A 401 -20.14 30.75 18.62
C SER A 401 -19.22 29.66 18.09
N ILE A 402 -18.89 29.76 16.80
CA ILE A 402 -17.67 29.14 16.28
C ILE A 402 -16.59 30.22 16.30
N SER A 403 -15.97 30.43 17.46
CA SER A 403 -14.67 31.10 17.52
C SER A 403 -13.59 30.04 17.48
N HIS A 404 -12.53 30.27 16.70
CA HIS A 404 -11.34 29.40 16.63
C HIS A 404 -10.82 29.01 18.03
N ASP A 405 -11.00 29.87 19.02
CA ASP A 405 -10.55 29.69 20.40
C ASP A 405 -11.19 28.54 21.20
N ARG A 406 -12.25 27.87 20.72
CA ARG A 406 -12.92 26.80 21.49
C ARG A 406 -12.55 25.38 21.08
N CYS A 407 -11.77 25.24 20.01
CA CYS A 407 -11.22 23.97 19.53
C CYS A 407 -9.70 23.87 19.73
N ALA A 408 -9.05 24.97 20.12
CA ALA A 408 -7.60 25.10 20.25
C ALA A 408 -7.10 24.77 21.67
#